data_AF-A0A372RJF5-F1
#
_entry.id   AF-A0A372RJF5-F1
#
_cell.length_a   1.000
_cell.length_b   1.000
_cell.length_c   1.000
_cell.angle_alpha   90.00
_cell.angle_beta   90.00
_cell.angle_gamma   90.00
#
_symmetry.space_group_name_H-M   'P 1'
#
loop_
_entity.id
_entity.type
_entity.pdbx_description
1 polymer ?
#
loop_
_entity_poly.entity_id
_entity_poly.type
_entity_poly.pdbx_seq_one_letter_code
_entity_poly.pdbx_strand_id
1 'polypeptide(L)'
;MSSLSLLNLMKAAKRFKLTDMVEYLQSYLIEDRSSWIYENIFTKAFDNEESQQLQSLVIDLICKNTKWFLNLHHFNKFSEEQLIKFLQIDDLTIEEFHVWNAVLGWAFVKNADLNEKKITQWSVQEIECFKKTLKPFIPFIRFFQISSSKYFDYVHEFSKVLPEELVNKLLEYYLKGNLPTNYLLLPLRKVRTIDSDFITSEQAEIISCWIENETQEKLMNLEWEFKFNLLYSTKRNGNSVEMFHEYCDNKGATVILVKTNLPGEIIGGYNPISWGNNESSSDIKSKNSFKDLLNDGDKNSLADIDEELIVGSSSSTSSQKMALNSRNDSSKQADSFLFSFNMNNENNIGKISSFNVLNSVHNCHECGPCFGTTDLWITPDAAHLKNHNVFHQPLKNSGYHRQGSYEIKLRNKPGAFQFKDYEVFQVIHV
;
A
#
# COMPACT_ATOMS: atom_id res chain seq x y z
N MET A 1 1.69 -26.64 -23.20
CA MET A 1 2.73 -26.07 -24.09
C MET A 1 4.09 -26.26 -23.42
N SER A 2 5.16 -26.51 -24.17
CA SER A 2 6.51 -26.45 -23.59
C SER A 2 6.88 -24.99 -23.31
N SER A 3 7.68 -24.73 -22.29
CA SER A 3 8.04 -23.35 -21.89
C SER A 3 8.88 -22.61 -22.96
N LEU A 4 9.59 -23.35 -23.83
CA LEU A 4 10.26 -22.79 -25.01
C LEU A 4 9.26 -22.35 -26.08
N SER A 5 8.16 -23.09 -26.26
CA SER A 5 7.06 -22.65 -27.11
C SER A 5 6.40 -21.39 -26.56
N LEU A 6 6.34 -21.22 -25.23
CA LEU A 6 5.78 -20.03 -24.60
C LEU A 6 6.67 -18.79 -24.83
N LEU A 7 8.00 -18.95 -24.73
CA LEU A 7 8.96 -17.91 -25.06
C LEU A 7 8.87 -17.49 -26.54
N ASN A 8 8.77 -18.46 -27.44
CA ASN A 8 8.62 -18.20 -28.88
C ASN A 8 7.27 -17.55 -29.20
N LEU A 9 6.20 -17.95 -28.52
CA LEU A 9 4.90 -17.33 -28.63
C LEU A 9 4.96 -15.87 -28.17
N MET A 10 5.61 -15.57 -27.06
CA MET A 10 5.76 -14.21 -26.56
C MET A 10 6.63 -13.34 -27.49
N LYS A 11 7.71 -13.90 -28.05
CA LYS A 11 8.50 -13.24 -29.12
C LYS A 11 7.64 -12.93 -30.35
N ALA A 12 6.81 -13.87 -30.78
CA ALA A 12 5.90 -13.67 -31.90
C ALA A 12 4.85 -12.60 -31.58
N ALA A 13 4.20 -12.67 -30.41
CA ALA A 13 3.20 -11.70 -29.96
C ALA A 13 3.77 -10.28 -29.93
N LYS A 14 4.99 -10.11 -29.38
CA LYS A 14 5.69 -8.82 -29.38
C LYS A 14 6.00 -8.34 -30.81
N ARG A 15 6.47 -9.23 -31.69
CA ARG A 15 6.73 -8.92 -33.11
C ARG A 15 5.47 -8.47 -33.85
N PHE A 16 4.32 -9.08 -33.56
CA PHE A 16 3.03 -8.74 -34.16
C PHE A 16 2.27 -7.63 -33.41
N LYS A 17 2.88 -7.03 -32.37
CA LYS A 17 2.29 -5.96 -31.55
C LYS A 17 0.96 -6.35 -30.89
N LEU A 18 0.81 -7.61 -30.49
CA LEU A 18 -0.35 -8.12 -29.77
C LEU A 18 -0.19 -7.83 -28.27
N THR A 19 -0.46 -6.58 -27.85
CA THR A 19 -0.22 -6.09 -26.48
C THR A 19 -0.92 -6.92 -25.42
N ASP A 20 -2.20 -7.21 -25.61
CA ASP A 20 -3.01 -7.94 -24.61
C ASP A 20 -2.50 -9.37 -24.40
N MET A 21 -2.02 -10.01 -25.47
CA MET A 21 -1.41 -11.33 -25.39
C MET A 21 -0.05 -11.29 -24.70
N VAL A 22 0.76 -10.26 -24.96
CA VAL A 22 2.05 -10.08 -24.26
C VAL A 22 1.79 -9.89 -22.77
N GLU A 23 0.84 -9.04 -22.39
CA GLU A 23 0.49 -8.80 -21.00
C GLU A 23 0.03 -10.09 -20.30
N TYR A 24 -0.89 -10.83 -20.93
CA TYR A 24 -1.36 -12.12 -20.40
C TYR A 24 -0.22 -13.12 -20.22
N LEU A 25 0.63 -13.29 -21.24
CA LEU A 25 1.74 -14.25 -21.18
C LEU A 25 2.77 -13.88 -20.13
N GLN A 26 3.05 -12.59 -19.95
CA GLN A 26 3.95 -12.12 -18.90
C GLN A 26 3.40 -12.42 -17.51
N SER A 27 2.10 -12.16 -17.27
CA SER A 27 1.47 -12.48 -15.97
C SER A 27 1.50 -13.98 -15.70
N TYR A 28 1.09 -14.82 -16.67
CA TYR A 28 1.15 -16.28 -16.55
C TYR A 28 2.56 -16.79 -16.24
N LEU A 29 3.58 -16.22 -16.88
CA LEU A 29 4.97 -16.58 -16.64
C LEU A 29 5.41 -16.27 -15.21
N ILE A 30 5.09 -15.07 -14.73
CA ILE A 30 5.45 -14.61 -13.39
C ILE A 30 4.74 -15.45 -12.33
N GLU A 31 3.44 -15.70 -12.48
CA GLU A 31 2.63 -16.39 -11.48
C GLU A 31 2.89 -17.90 -11.45
N ASP A 32 2.90 -18.58 -12.60
CA ASP A 32 2.88 -20.04 -12.66
C ASP A 32 4.24 -20.67 -13.00
N ARG A 33 5.19 -19.91 -13.56
CA ARG A 33 6.46 -20.44 -14.10
C ARG A 33 7.72 -19.75 -13.59
N SER A 34 7.54 -18.85 -12.65
CA SER A 34 8.51 -18.10 -11.86
C SER A 34 9.89 -18.79 -11.71
N SER A 35 10.02 -19.86 -10.92
CA SER A 35 11.31 -20.53 -10.65
C SER A 35 12.04 -21.02 -11.90
N TRP A 36 11.30 -21.53 -12.89
CA TRP A 36 11.90 -22.02 -14.13
C TRP A 36 12.47 -20.88 -14.99
N ILE A 37 11.78 -19.74 -15.05
CA ILE A 37 12.26 -18.55 -15.78
C ILE A 37 13.57 -18.08 -15.19
N TYR A 38 13.68 -18.07 -13.85
CA TYR A 38 14.94 -17.75 -13.21
C TYR A 38 16.07 -18.70 -13.64
N GLU A 39 15.88 -20.00 -13.44
CA GLU A 39 16.93 -20.98 -13.71
C GLU A 39 17.34 -21.05 -15.19
N ASN A 40 16.42 -20.78 -16.11
CA ASN A 40 16.62 -21.09 -17.53
C ASN A 40 16.67 -19.88 -18.45
N ILE A 41 16.11 -18.73 -18.04
CA ILE A 41 15.96 -17.54 -18.89
C ILE A 41 16.79 -16.38 -18.33
N PHE A 42 16.61 -16.02 -17.06
CA PHE A 42 17.29 -14.85 -16.48
C PHE A 42 18.81 -15.00 -16.53
N THR A 43 19.34 -16.10 -16.02
CA THR A 43 20.78 -16.41 -16.07
C THR A 43 21.34 -16.30 -17.49
N LYS A 44 20.74 -17.04 -18.43
CA LYS A 44 21.18 -17.07 -19.83
C LYS A 44 21.08 -15.73 -20.55
N ALA A 45 20.07 -14.92 -20.22
CA ALA A 45 19.89 -13.61 -20.85
C ALA A 45 21.00 -12.62 -20.44
N PHE A 46 21.45 -12.69 -19.18
CA PHE A 46 22.55 -11.88 -18.69
C PHE A 46 23.93 -12.47 -19.02
N ASP A 47 24.03 -13.76 -19.33
CA ASP A 47 25.28 -14.43 -19.75
C ASP A 47 25.61 -14.26 -21.25
N ASN A 48 24.62 -14.39 -22.15
CA ASN A 48 24.86 -14.40 -23.59
C ASN A 48 24.61 -13.04 -24.25
N GLU A 49 25.55 -12.55 -25.05
CA GLU A 49 25.42 -11.32 -25.84
C GLU A 49 24.52 -11.48 -27.09
N GLU A 50 24.29 -12.71 -27.56
CA GLU A 50 23.75 -12.96 -28.90
C GLU A 50 22.22 -12.76 -29.04
N SER A 51 21.46 -12.53 -27.97
CA SER A 51 20.01 -12.35 -28.07
C SER A 51 19.49 -11.10 -27.36
N GLN A 52 19.68 -9.94 -27.98
CA GLN A 52 19.05 -8.67 -27.58
C GLN A 52 17.52 -8.80 -27.41
N GLN A 53 16.87 -9.64 -28.21
CA GLN A 53 15.43 -9.92 -28.09
C GLN A 53 15.10 -10.67 -26.79
N LEU A 54 15.94 -11.61 -26.37
CA LEU A 54 15.76 -12.31 -25.10
C LEU A 54 16.01 -11.36 -23.93
N GLN A 55 17.09 -10.56 -23.98
CA GLN A 55 17.38 -9.56 -22.96
C GLN A 55 16.24 -8.55 -22.81
N SER A 56 15.74 -7.98 -23.91
CA SER A 56 14.60 -7.06 -23.86
C SER A 56 13.37 -7.69 -23.22
N LEU A 57 13.08 -8.94 -23.55
CA LEU A 57 11.92 -9.64 -23.00
C LEU A 57 12.06 -9.93 -21.50
N VAL A 58 13.27 -10.28 -21.09
CA VAL A 58 13.65 -10.55 -19.70
C VAL A 58 13.60 -9.28 -18.87
N ILE A 59 14.10 -8.17 -19.42
CA ILE A 59 13.99 -6.84 -18.82
C ILE A 59 12.51 -6.47 -18.66
N ASP A 60 11.68 -6.66 -19.70
CA ASP A 60 10.24 -6.38 -19.60
C ASP A 60 9.57 -7.20 -18.48
N LEU A 61 9.94 -8.48 -18.33
CA LEU A 61 9.42 -9.33 -17.26
C LEU A 61 9.84 -8.84 -15.86
N ILE A 62 11.11 -8.45 -15.70
CA ILE A 62 11.61 -7.87 -14.43
C ILE A 62 10.87 -6.56 -14.14
N CYS A 63 10.83 -5.65 -15.12
CA CYS A 63 10.20 -4.35 -14.94
C CYS A 63 8.69 -4.45 -14.66
N LYS A 64 8.04 -5.54 -15.06
CA LYS A 64 6.64 -5.83 -14.71
C LYS A 64 6.48 -6.26 -13.25
N ASN A 65 7.38 -7.10 -12.75
CA ASN A 65 7.35 -7.56 -11.35
C ASN A 65 8.76 -7.69 -10.76
N THR A 66 9.34 -6.55 -10.37
CA THR A 66 10.69 -6.48 -9.79
C THR A 66 10.76 -7.19 -8.43
N LYS A 67 9.63 -7.24 -7.70
CA LYS A 67 9.47 -7.91 -6.39
C LYS A 67 9.73 -9.40 -6.49
N TRP A 68 9.10 -10.05 -7.47
CA TRP A 68 9.32 -11.48 -7.76
C TRP A 68 10.81 -11.78 -7.94
N PHE A 69 11.52 -10.95 -8.70
CA PHE A 69 12.93 -11.22 -9.02
C PHE A 69 13.86 -11.08 -7.80
N LEU A 70 13.66 -10.04 -6.96
CA LEU A 70 14.50 -9.81 -5.78
C LEU A 70 14.21 -10.77 -4.62
N ASN A 71 12.95 -11.24 -4.47
CA ASN A 71 12.54 -12.09 -3.35
C ASN A 71 13.07 -13.52 -3.38
N LEU A 72 13.46 -14.06 -4.53
CA LEU A 72 13.70 -15.51 -4.64
C LEU A 72 15.05 -15.98 -4.06
N HIS A 73 15.79 -15.14 -3.33
CA HIS A 73 17.22 -15.32 -2.99
C HIS A 73 18.12 -15.61 -4.21
N HIS A 74 17.54 -15.51 -5.38
CA HIS A 74 18.12 -15.79 -6.67
C HIS A 74 19.05 -14.64 -7.09
N PHE A 75 18.73 -13.41 -6.69
CA PHE A 75 19.63 -12.28 -6.83
C PHE A 75 21.05 -12.58 -6.30
N ASN A 76 21.15 -13.25 -5.15
CA ASN A 76 22.43 -13.61 -4.53
C ASN A 76 23.25 -14.63 -5.35
N LYS A 77 22.63 -15.30 -6.33
CA LYS A 77 23.30 -16.25 -7.23
C LYS A 77 23.92 -15.58 -8.45
N PHE A 78 23.64 -14.30 -8.69
CA PHE A 78 24.22 -13.59 -9.83
C PHE A 78 25.75 -13.52 -9.75
N SER A 79 26.40 -13.65 -10.90
CA SER A 79 27.79 -13.23 -11.05
C SER A 79 27.89 -11.71 -10.94
N GLU A 80 29.10 -11.20 -10.68
CA GLU A 80 29.37 -9.76 -10.64
C GLU A 80 28.92 -9.07 -11.95
N GLU A 81 29.21 -9.69 -13.09
CA GLU A 81 28.84 -9.16 -14.42
C GLU A 81 27.32 -9.12 -14.64
N GLN A 82 26.61 -10.19 -14.26
CA GLN A 82 25.14 -10.24 -14.36
C GLN A 82 24.49 -9.16 -13.49
N LEU A 83 25.02 -8.97 -12.28
CA LEU A 83 24.55 -7.95 -11.36
C LEU A 83 24.79 -6.54 -11.91
N ILE A 84 25.96 -6.26 -12.48
CA ILE A 84 26.23 -4.97 -13.13
C ILE A 84 25.24 -4.72 -14.29
N LYS A 85 25.02 -5.70 -15.17
CA LYS A 85 24.05 -5.58 -16.28
C LYS A 85 22.63 -5.30 -15.77
N PHE A 86 22.23 -5.94 -14.68
CA PHE A 86 20.95 -5.68 -14.04
C PHE A 86 20.86 -4.24 -13.50
N LEU A 87 21.89 -3.76 -12.79
CA LEU A 87 21.90 -2.40 -12.22
C LEU A 87 21.95 -1.30 -13.30
N GLN A 88 22.37 -1.62 -14.51
CA GLN A 88 22.35 -0.69 -15.64
C GLN A 88 20.95 -0.48 -16.25
N ILE A 89 19.95 -1.29 -15.88
CA ILE A 89 18.58 -1.13 -16.39
C ILE A 89 17.96 0.14 -15.76
N ASP A 90 17.63 1.12 -16.62
CA ASP A 90 17.03 2.39 -16.23
C ASP A 90 15.52 2.30 -16.01
N ASP A 91 14.84 1.40 -16.72
CA ASP A 91 13.38 1.23 -16.68
C ASP A 91 12.87 0.40 -15.50
N LEU A 92 13.75 0.03 -14.55
CA LEU A 92 13.33 -0.70 -13.35
C LEU A 92 12.32 0.14 -12.55
N THR A 93 11.17 -0.47 -12.27
CA THR A 93 10.13 0.12 -11.43
C THR A 93 10.38 -0.25 -9.97
N ILE A 94 11.38 0.39 -9.38
CA ILE A 94 11.79 0.12 -7.99
C ILE A 94 12.48 1.33 -7.37
N GLU A 95 12.14 1.61 -6.11
CA GLU A 95 12.89 2.58 -5.29
C GLU A 95 14.36 2.17 -5.12
N GLU A 96 15.26 3.15 -5.26
CA GLU A 96 16.70 2.92 -5.22
C GLU A 96 17.19 2.30 -3.91
N PHE A 97 16.51 2.59 -2.80
CA PHE A 97 16.75 1.96 -1.51
C PHE A 97 16.74 0.43 -1.59
N HIS A 98 15.75 -0.15 -2.26
CA HIS A 98 15.65 -1.60 -2.41
C HIS A 98 16.77 -2.17 -3.27
N VAL A 99 17.22 -1.42 -4.28
CA VAL A 99 18.36 -1.82 -5.12
C VAL A 99 19.64 -1.84 -4.30
N TRP A 100 19.85 -0.83 -3.45
CA TRP A 100 20.96 -0.79 -2.50
C TRP A 100 20.93 -2.00 -1.55
N ASN A 101 19.78 -2.31 -0.95
CA ASN A 101 19.64 -3.46 -0.06
C ASN A 101 19.91 -4.80 -0.76
N ALA A 102 19.48 -4.95 -2.02
CA ALA A 102 19.76 -6.14 -2.80
C ALA A 102 21.27 -6.31 -3.03
N VAL A 103 21.98 -5.24 -3.39
CA VAL A 103 23.44 -5.25 -3.56
C VAL A 103 24.16 -5.53 -2.24
N LEU A 104 23.70 -4.97 -1.12
CA LEU A 104 24.22 -5.30 0.20
C LEU A 104 24.02 -6.78 0.52
N GLY A 105 22.83 -7.33 0.31
CA GLY A 105 22.53 -8.75 0.50
C GLY A 105 23.46 -9.64 -0.33
N TRP A 106 23.71 -9.28 -1.59
CA TRP A 106 24.68 -9.98 -2.44
C TRP A 106 26.11 -9.90 -1.86
N ALA A 107 26.54 -8.72 -1.42
CA ALA A 107 27.87 -8.51 -0.84
C ALA A 107 28.07 -9.27 0.47
N PHE A 108 27.03 -9.39 1.31
CA PHE A 108 27.06 -10.20 2.53
C PHE A 108 27.14 -11.69 2.25
N VAL A 109 26.47 -12.19 1.22
CA VAL A 109 26.62 -13.61 0.81
C VAL A 109 28.06 -13.92 0.40
N LYS A 110 28.78 -12.96 -0.19
CA LYS A 110 30.22 -13.10 -0.51
C LYS A 110 31.14 -12.91 0.69
N ASN A 111 30.67 -12.24 1.75
CA ASN A 111 31.42 -11.93 2.97
C ASN A 111 30.64 -12.44 4.20
N ALA A 112 30.29 -13.72 4.22
CA ALA A 112 29.34 -14.28 5.18
C ALA A 112 29.72 -14.07 6.66
N ASP A 113 31.03 -14.07 6.97
CA ASP A 113 31.56 -13.85 8.32
C ASP A 113 31.22 -12.46 8.91
N LEU A 114 30.79 -11.52 8.07
CA LEU A 114 30.44 -10.15 8.46
C LEU A 114 28.95 -9.94 8.73
N ASN A 115 28.09 -10.88 8.30
CA ASN A 115 26.64 -10.72 8.36
C ASN A 115 26.10 -10.65 9.80
N GLU A 116 26.79 -11.29 10.75
CA GLU A 116 26.39 -11.31 12.17
C GLU A 116 27.05 -10.19 13.00
N LYS A 117 28.01 -9.45 12.43
CA LYS A 117 28.78 -8.42 13.13
C LYS A 117 28.28 -7.04 12.74
N LYS A 118 28.13 -6.14 13.74
CA LYS A 118 27.90 -4.72 13.44
C LYS A 118 29.12 -4.14 12.72
N ILE A 119 28.91 -3.24 11.76
CA ILE A 119 30.01 -2.61 11.01
C ILE A 119 31.02 -1.87 11.91
N THR A 120 30.59 -1.44 13.10
CA THR A 120 31.46 -0.83 14.12
C THR A 120 32.47 -1.81 14.74
N GLN A 121 32.22 -3.11 14.62
CA GLN A 121 33.07 -4.19 15.16
C GLN A 121 34.04 -4.74 14.10
N TRP A 122 33.92 -4.32 12.85
CA TRP A 122 34.77 -4.81 11.78
C TRP A 122 36.19 -4.26 11.92
N SER A 123 37.17 -5.14 11.72
CA SER A 123 38.57 -4.80 11.57
C SER A 123 38.81 -4.00 10.28
N VAL A 124 39.96 -3.32 10.21
CA VAL A 124 40.36 -2.57 9.01
C VAL A 124 40.42 -3.47 7.77
N GLN A 125 40.85 -4.72 7.93
CA GLN A 125 40.95 -5.68 6.83
C GLN A 125 39.55 -6.14 6.35
N GLU A 126 38.62 -6.37 7.27
CA GLU A 126 37.22 -6.72 6.94
C GLU A 126 36.54 -5.56 6.18
N ILE A 127 36.74 -4.31 6.64
CA ILE A 127 36.22 -3.12 5.95
C ILE A 127 36.79 -3.01 4.52
N GLU A 128 38.11 -3.16 4.35
CA GLU A 128 38.75 -3.07 3.03
C GLU A 128 38.31 -4.22 2.09
N CYS A 129 38.08 -5.42 2.62
CA CYS A 129 37.56 -6.55 1.86
C CYS A 129 36.14 -6.24 1.34
N PHE A 130 35.25 -5.81 2.23
CA PHE A 130 33.86 -5.49 1.88
C PHE A 130 33.77 -4.31 0.90
N LYS A 131 34.61 -3.28 1.11
CA LYS A 131 34.76 -2.15 0.20
C LYS A 131 35.16 -2.60 -1.21
N LYS A 132 36.11 -3.56 -1.31
CA LYS A 132 36.51 -4.14 -2.59
C LYS A 132 35.35 -4.89 -3.26
N THR A 133 34.54 -5.63 -2.50
CA THR A 133 33.35 -6.34 -3.01
C THR A 133 32.30 -5.37 -3.55
N LEU A 134 32.03 -4.25 -2.86
CA LEU A 134 31.01 -3.29 -3.28
C LEU A 134 31.43 -2.39 -4.44
N LYS A 135 32.73 -2.10 -4.55
CA LYS A 135 33.30 -1.11 -5.48
C LYS A 135 32.75 -1.20 -6.92
N PRO A 136 32.58 -2.38 -7.55
CA PRO A 136 32.08 -2.48 -8.92
C PRO A 136 30.64 -1.97 -9.09
N PHE A 137 29.82 -2.04 -8.03
CA PHE A 137 28.38 -1.74 -8.10
C PHE A 137 28.06 -0.29 -7.75
N ILE A 138 28.88 0.37 -6.93
CA ILE A 138 28.68 1.75 -6.46
C ILE A 138 28.35 2.73 -7.60
N PRO A 139 29.02 2.71 -8.77
CA PRO A 139 28.70 3.63 -9.86
C PRO A 139 27.30 3.48 -10.45
N PHE A 140 26.63 2.34 -10.24
CA PHE A 140 25.31 2.02 -10.80
C PHE A 140 24.16 2.23 -9.81
N ILE A 141 24.46 2.66 -8.58
CA ILE A 141 23.47 2.98 -7.55
C ILE A 141 23.19 4.49 -7.56
N ARG A 142 21.92 4.85 -7.68
CA ARG A 142 21.44 6.24 -7.75
C ARG A 142 21.22 6.83 -6.34
N PHE A 143 22.25 6.84 -5.49
CA PHE A 143 22.15 7.18 -4.06
C PHE A 143 21.33 8.45 -3.73
N PHE A 144 21.34 9.47 -4.57
CA PHE A 144 20.61 10.72 -4.31
C PHE A 144 19.10 10.61 -4.63
N GLN A 145 18.63 9.46 -5.13
CA GLN A 145 17.20 9.10 -5.20
C GLN A 145 16.71 8.41 -3.93
N ILE A 146 17.61 8.05 -3.01
CA ILE A 146 17.24 7.55 -1.70
C ILE A 146 16.77 8.74 -0.86
N SER A 147 15.67 8.62 -0.13
CA SER A 147 15.20 9.69 0.75
C SER A 147 16.20 9.96 1.88
N SER A 148 16.19 11.17 2.44
CA SER A 148 17.09 11.53 3.54
C SER A 148 16.93 10.63 4.78
N SER A 149 15.69 10.24 5.09
CA SER A 149 15.40 9.28 6.18
C SER A 149 16.04 7.94 5.90
N LYS A 150 15.75 7.33 4.73
CA LYS A 150 16.29 6.01 4.38
C LYS A 150 17.81 6.02 4.23
N TYR A 151 18.38 7.13 3.75
CA TYR A 151 19.82 7.32 3.76
C TYR A 151 20.38 7.22 5.19
N PHE A 152 19.81 7.97 6.13
CA PHE A 152 20.26 7.96 7.52
C PHE A 152 20.09 6.59 8.18
N ASP A 153 18.94 5.96 7.96
CA ASP A 153 18.58 4.71 8.62
C ASP A 153 19.37 3.50 8.07
N TYR A 154 19.68 3.47 6.76
CA TYR A 154 20.16 2.25 6.10
C TYR A 154 21.43 2.39 5.23
N VAL A 155 21.80 3.61 4.83
CA VAL A 155 22.99 3.83 3.98
C VAL A 155 24.15 4.40 4.80
N HIS A 156 23.83 5.30 5.73
CA HIS A 156 24.81 6.05 6.52
C HIS A 156 25.71 5.15 7.37
N GLU A 157 25.18 4.04 7.90
CA GLU A 157 25.98 3.08 8.66
C GLU A 157 27.10 2.45 7.82
N PHE A 158 26.90 2.30 6.51
CA PHE A 158 27.87 1.79 5.54
C PHE A 158 28.79 2.85 4.94
N SER A 159 28.75 4.09 5.45
CA SER A 159 29.61 5.18 4.96
C SER A 159 31.11 4.83 4.91
N LYS A 160 31.59 4.00 5.83
CA LYS A 160 33.00 3.54 5.88
C LYS A 160 33.43 2.68 4.70
N VAL A 161 32.50 1.97 4.05
CA VAL A 161 32.78 1.09 2.90
C VAL A 161 32.45 1.76 1.57
N LEU A 162 31.88 2.98 1.60
CA LEU A 162 31.62 3.80 0.43
C LEU A 162 32.82 4.72 0.12
N PRO A 163 32.96 5.21 -1.13
CA PRO A 163 33.93 6.24 -1.45
C PRO A 163 33.69 7.51 -0.64
N GLU A 164 34.74 8.04 0.00
CA GLU A 164 34.65 9.23 0.86
C GLU A 164 34.06 10.45 0.13
N GLU A 165 34.46 10.66 -1.13
CA GLU A 165 33.92 11.73 -1.98
C GLU A 165 32.40 11.60 -2.19
N LEU A 166 31.90 10.37 -2.36
CA LEU A 166 30.47 10.11 -2.51
C LEU A 166 29.73 10.43 -1.21
N VAL A 167 30.24 9.97 -0.08
CA VAL A 167 29.64 10.23 1.25
C VAL A 167 29.55 11.73 1.51
N ASN A 168 30.63 12.48 1.25
CA ASN A 168 30.64 13.94 1.46
C ASN A 168 29.61 14.66 0.57
N LYS A 169 29.45 14.23 -0.69
CA LYS A 169 28.44 14.78 -1.60
C LYS A 169 27.01 14.45 -1.15
N LEU A 170 26.77 13.23 -0.65
CA LEU A 170 25.47 12.85 -0.10
C LEU A 170 25.12 13.67 1.13
N LEU A 171 26.06 13.84 2.06
CA LEU A 171 25.87 14.69 3.23
C LEU A 171 25.58 16.15 2.84
N GLU A 172 26.32 16.70 1.88
CA GLU A 172 26.06 18.06 1.39
C GLU A 172 24.66 18.19 0.76
N TYR A 173 24.25 17.20 -0.05
CA TYR A 173 22.92 17.17 -0.63
C TYR A 173 21.82 17.15 0.43
N TYR A 174 21.87 16.23 1.39
CA TYR A 174 20.81 16.09 2.39
C TYR A 174 20.81 17.20 3.45
N LEU A 175 21.96 17.81 3.74
CA LEU A 175 22.06 18.88 4.75
C LEU A 175 21.82 20.28 4.16
N LYS A 176 22.23 20.53 2.91
CA LYS A 176 22.12 21.86 2.28
C LYS A 176 21.07 21.93 1.17
N GLY A 177 20.57 20.80 0.68
CA GLY A 177 19.62 20.74 -0.44
C GLY A 177 20.24 20.92 -1.83
N ASN A 178 21.58 20.88 -1.94
CA ASN A 178 22.29 21.15 -3.20
C ASN A 178 22.62 19.84 -3.92
N LEU A 179 21.94 19.57 -5.04
CA LEU A 179 22.26 18.41 -5.89
C LEU A 179 23.57 18.68 -6.66
N PRO A 180 24.56 17.76 -6.66
CA PRO A 180 25.81 17.98 -7.37
C PRO A 180 25.59 18.11 -8.88
N THR A 181 26.22 19.09 -9.52
CA THR A 181 26.04 19.38 -10.96
C THR A 181 26.47 18.23 -11.87
N ASN A 182 27.40 17.37 -11.42
CA ASN A 182 27.89 16.19 -12.15
C ASN A 182 27.10 14.90 -11.82
N TYR A 183 26.01 14.97 -11.06
CA TYR A 183 25.18 13.81 -10.72
C TYR A 183 24.27 13.33 -11.87
N LEU A 184 24.22 14.08 -12.98
CA LEU A 184 23.39 13.81 -14.16
C LEU A 184 23.73 12.54 -14.98
N LEU A 185 24.56 11.61 -14.47
CA LEU A 185 25.07 10.52 -15.31
C LEU A 185 24.12 9.33 -15.45
N LEU A 186 23.20 9.10 -14.50
CA LEU A 186 22.24 7.99 -14.58
C LEU A 186 20.79 8.51 -14.61
N PRO A 187 19.96 8.05 -15.56
CA PRO A 187 18.53 8.33 -15.58
C PRO A 187 17.83 7.96 -14.27
N LEU A 188 16.79 8.71 -13.92
CA LEU A 188 15.96 8.40 -12.77
C LEU A 188 15.22 7.07 -13.00
N ARG A 189 15.26 6.16 -12.02
CA ARG A 189 14.43 4.96 -12.06
C ARG A 189 12.99 5.33 -11.71
N LYS A 190 12.03 4.64 -12.32
CA LYS A 190 10.61 4.94 -12.16
C LYS A 190 10.11 4.37 -10.84
N VAL A 191 10.18 5.15 -9.77
CA VAL A 191 9.54 4.77 -8.50
C VAL A 191 8.03 4.76 -8.71
N ARG A 192 7.32 3.72 -8.26
CA ARG A 192 5.86 3.73 -8.29
C ARG A 192 5.35 4.88 -7.42
N THR A 193 4.69 5.85 -8.06
CA THR A 193 4.09 7.00 -7.38
C THR A 193 2.60 6.75 -7.13
N ILE A 194 2.12 7.20 -5.97
CA ILE A 194 0.68 7.34 -5.73
C ILE A 194 0.24 8.76 -6.12
N ASP A 195 -0.88 8.88 -6.81
CA ASP A 195 -1.53 10.17 -7.09
C ASP A 195 -2.34 10.64 -5.87
N SER A 196 -1.65 10.94 -4.76
CA SER A 196 -2.24 11.42 -3.50
C SER A 196 -1.58 12.72 -3.04
N ASP A 197 -2.38 13.67 -2.59
CA ASP A 197 -1.90 14.88 -1.91
C ASP A 197 -1.69 14.66 -0.39
N PHE A 198 -2.07 13.48 0.12
CA PHE A 198 -2.14 13.20 1.56
C PHE A 198 -1.03 12.28 2.03
N ILE A 199 -0.79 11.18 1.31
CA ILE A 199 0.17 10.16 1.72
C ILE A 199 1.35 10.04 0.76
N THR A 200 2.48 9.56 1.28
CA THR A 200 3.65 9.19 0.47
C THR A 200 3.49 7.79 -0.12
N SER A 201 4.31 7.42 -1.11
CA SER A 201 4.38 6.03 -1.60
C SER A 201 4.72 5.03 -0.48
N GLU A 202 5.50 5.43 0.51
CA GLU A 202 5.84 4.60 1.68
C GLU A 202 4.62 4.32 2.56
N GLN A 203 3.78 5.32 2.80
CA GLN A 203 2.52 5.11 3.52
C GLN A 203 1.54 4.25 2.72
N ALA A 204 1.55 4.36 1.40
CA ALA A 204 0.76 3.49 0.53
C ALA A 204 1.26 2.03 0.54
N GLU A 205 2.57 1.82 0.66
CA GLU A 205 3.20 0.52 0.85
C GLU A 205 2.77 -0.13 2.18
N ILE A 206 2.77 0.63 3.27
CA ILE A 206 2.27 0.15 4.56
C ILE A 206 0.81 -0.33 4.44
N ILE A 207 -0.03 0.43 3.74
CA ILE A 207 -1.43 0.03 3.49
C ILE A 207 -1.50 -1.25 2.67
N SER A 208 -0.65 -1.43 1.65
CA SER A 208 -0.57 -2.68 0.87
C SER A 208 -0.26 -3.88 1.76
N CYS A 209 0.75 -3.77 2.62
CA CYS A 209 1.10 -4.85 3.55
C CYS A 209 -0.05 -5.19 4.50
N TRP A 210 -0.82 -4.18 4.93
CA TRP A 210 -2.01 -4.40 5.74
C TRP A 210 -3.12 -5.14 5.00
N ILE A 211 -3.29 -4.91 3.70
CA ILE A 211 -4.24 -5.65 2.87
C ILE A 211 -3.78 -7.11 2.76
N GLU A 212 -2.50 -7.39 2.49
CA GLU A 212 -2.02 -8.77 2.34
C GLU A 212 -1.93 -9.57 3.66
N ASN A 213 -2.12 -8.91 4.82
CA ASN A 213 -1.84 -9.47 6.15
C ASN A 213 -0.38 -9.96 6.30
N GLU A 214 0.58 -9.23 5.70
CA GLU A 214 2.01 -9.53 5.82
C GLU A 214 2.64 -8.88 7.06
N THR A 215 3.64 -9.54 7.65
CA THR A 215 4.37 -9.06 8.83
C THR A 215 5.36 -7.94 8.46
N GLN A 216 5.66 -7.03 9.40
CA GLN A 216 6.63 -5.95 9.18
C GLN A 216 8.07 -6.43 8.84
N GLU A 217 8.44 -7.68 9.11
CA GLU A 217 9.73 -8.22 8.64
C GLU A 217 9.81 -8.34 7.10
N LYS A 218 8.66 -8.37 6.40
CA LYS A 218 8.57 -8.22 4.93
C LYS A 218 8.58 -6.76 4.45
N LEU A 219 8.42 -5.78 5.35
CA LEU A 219 8.43 -4.34 5.04
C LEU A 219 9.79 -3.87 4.48
N MET A 220 10.86 -4.65 4.70
CA MET A 220 12.18 -4.40 4.12
C MET A 220 12.31 -4.85 2.66
N ASN A 221 11.29 -5.57 2.15
CA ASN A 221 11.26 -6.16 0.82
C ASN A 221 9.98 -5.77 0.08
N LEU A 222 10.09 -4.65 -0.63
CA LEU A 222 9.50 -4.41 -1.95
C LEU A 222 8.13 -3.75 -1.97
N GLU A 223 8.05 -2.78 -2.89
CA GLU A 223 6.89 -1.98 -3.26
C GLU A 223 5.57 -2.78 -3.29
N TRP A 224 4.49 -2.12 -2.83
CA TRP A 224 3.06 -2.52 -2.89
C TRP A 224 2.63 -3.41 -4.08
N GLU A 225 1.95 -4.53 -3.78
CA GLU A 225 1.33 -5.45 -4.77
C GLU A 225 0.08 -4.85 -5.43
N PHE A 226 -0.44 -3.77 -4.85
CA PHE A 226 -1.60 -3.07 -5.37
C PHE A 226 -1.22 -1.77 -6.07
N LYS A 227 -1.90 -1.51 -7.18
CA LYS A 227 -2.01 -0.18 -7.77
C LYS A 227 -3.20 0.53 -7.14
N PHE A 228 -2.95 1.70 -6.57
CA PHE A 228 -3.97 2.56 -6.02
C PHE A 228 -4.36 3.58 -7.09
N ASN A 229 -5.52 3.38 -7.69
CA ASN A 229 -6.05 4.27 -8.73
C ASN A 229 -7.02 5.28 -8.09
N LEU A 230 -6.69 6.57 -8.12
CA LEU A 230 -7.56 7.60 -7.53
C LEU A 230 -8.90 7.64 -8.27
N LEU A 231 -9.99 7.38 -7.55
CA LEU A 231 -11.36 7.47 -8.06
C LEU A 231 -11.96 8.84 -7.80
N TYR A 232 -11.79 9.36 -6.59
CA TYR A 232 -12.48 10.56 -6.12
C TYR A 232 -11.62 11.37 -5.14
N SER A 233 -11.67 12.70 -5.24
CA SER A 233 -11.06 13.65 -4.31
C SER A 233 -12.00 14.83 -4.12
N THR A 234 -12.29 15.24 -2.88
CA THR A 234 -13.21 16.37 -2.69
C THR A 234 -12.65 17.68 -3.23
N LYS A 235 -11.32 17.83 -3.30
CA LYS A 235 -10.65 18.97 -3.95
C LYS A 235 -10.82 18.98 -5.47
N ARG A 236 -10.79 17.82 -6.13
CA ARG A 236 -10.92 17.73 -7.60
C ARG A 236 -12.38 17.71 -8.06
N ASN A 237 -13.24 17.03 -7.32
CA ASN A 237 -14.60 16.69 -7.73
C ASN A 237 -15.68 17.46 -6.96
N GLY A 238 -15.31 18.25 -5.94
CA GLY A 238 -16.26 18.87 -5.01
C GLY A 238 -16.74 17.88 -3.95
N ASN A 239 -17.20 18.39 -2.80
CA ASN A 239 -17.60 17.57 -1.65
C ASN A 239 -19.11 17.35 -1.59
N SER A 240 -19.63 16.34 -2.29
CA SER A 240 -21.05 15.94 -2.23
C SER A 240 -21.19 14.41 -2.20
N VAL A 241 -22.29 13.94 -1.62
CA VAL A 241 -22.60 12.50 -1.53
C VAL A 241 -22.83 11.92 -2.93
N GLU A 242 -23.51 12.67 -3.79
CA GLU A 242 -23.81 12.29 -5.17
C GLU A 242 -22.52 12.04 -5.95
N MET A 243 -21.52 12.92 -5.83
CA MET A 243 -20.23 12.76 -6.50
C MET A 243 -19.45 11.56 -5.94
N PHE A 244 -19.53 11.28 -4.63
CA PHE A 244 -18.90 10.06 -4.10
C PHE A 244 -19.48 8.81 -4.76
N HIS A 245 -20.81 8.67 -4.76
CA HIS A 245 -21.46 7.49 -5.34
C HIS A 245 -21.24 7.37 -6.85
N GLU A 246 -21.27 8.49 -7.59
CA GLU A 246 -21.00 8.50 -9.03
C GLU A 246 -19.61 7.91 -9.36
N TYR A 247 -18.58 8.24 -8.56
CA TYR A 247 -17.21 7.83 -8.84
C TYR A 247 -16.81 6.51 -8.17
N CYS A 248 -17.40 6.17 -7.02
CA CYS A 248 -16.94 5.07 -6.17
C CYS A 248 -17.84 3.83 -6.15
N ASP A 249 -19.11 3.94 -6.53
CA ASP A 249 -20.00 2.77 -6.57
C ASP A 249 -19.58 1.77 -7.65
N ASN A 250 -19.75 0.48 -7.35
CA ASN A 250 -19.45 -0.64 -8.26
C ASN A 250 -17.98 -0.70 -8.74
N LYS A 251 -17.03 -0.13 -7.99
CA LYS A 251 -15.58 -0.14 -8.31
C LYS A 251 -14.77 -1.25 -7.62
N GLY A 252 -15.40 -2.07 -6.78
CA GLY A 252 -14.69 -3.12 -6.03
C GLY A 252 -13.96 -2.58 -4.81
N ALA A 253 -12.82 -3.18 -4.46
CA ALA A 253 -12.07 -2.83 -3.25
C ALA A 253 -11.53 -1.40 -3.31
N THR A 254 -11.62 -0.68 -2.19
CA THR A 254 -11.21 0.73 -2.09
C THR A 254 -10.49 1.06 -0.79
N VAL A 255 -9.61 2.06 -0.83
CA VAL A 255 -9.01 2.71 0.34
C VAL A 255 -9.46 4.15 0.40
N ILE A 256 -9.90 4.57 1.58
CA ILE A 256 -10.34 5.93 1.89
C ILE A 256 -9.27 6.61 2.72
N LEU A 257 -8.87 7.82 2.33
CA LEU A 257 -7.95 8.68 3.07
C LEU A 257 -8.65 9.99 3.42
N VAL A 258 -8.72 10.35 4.69
CA VAL A 258 -9.35 11.57 5.19
C VAL A 258 -8.28 12.42 5.87
N LYS A 259 -8.00 13.59 5.30
CA LYS A 259 -7.07 14.56 5.87
C LYS A 259 -7.80 15.42 6.88
N THR A 260 -7.45 15.31 8.16
CA THR A 260 -8.16 16.03 9.21
C THR A 260 -7.67 17.49 9.34
N ASN A 261 -8.28 18.24 10.25
CA ASN A 261 -7.82 19.58 10.60
C ASN A 261 -6.55 19.59 11.46
N LEU A 262 -6.18 18.45 12.07
CA LEU A 262 -4.95 18.34 12.84
C LEU A 262 -3.73 18.27 11.89
N PRO A 263 -2.60 18.92 12.23
CA PRO A 263 -1.42 18.91 11.38
C PRO A 263 -0.89 17.49 11.16
N GLY A 264 -0.77 17.07 9.89
CA GLY A 264 -0.20 15.78 9.52
C GLY A 264 -1.07 14.55 9.80
N GLU A 265 -2.21 14.69 10.47
CA GLU A 265 -3.10 13.56 10.80
C GLU A 265 -3.94 13.13 9.59
N ILE A 266 -3.87 11.83 9.30
CA ILE A 266 -4.63 11.17 8.25
C ILE A 266 -5.32 9.96 8.88
N ILE A 267 -6.63 9.86 8.70
CA ILE A 267 -7.40 8.68 9.09
C ILE A 267 -8.02 8.05 7.85
N GLY A 268 -8.23 6.74 7.87
CA GLY A 268 -8.69 6.04 6.69
C GLY A 268 -9.26 4.67 6.98
N GLY A 269 -9.70 4.03 5.91
CA GLY A 269 -10.19 2.66 5.97
C GLY A 269 -10.06 1.94 4.64
N TYR A 270 -9.85 0.64 4.71
CA TYR A 270 -9.89 -0.27 3.57
C TYR A 270 -11.22 -1.03 3.54
N ASN A 271 -11.90 -0.93 2.41
CA ASN A 271 -13.11 -1.68 2.10
C ASN A 271 -12.79 -2.74 1.02
N PRO A 272 -12.84 -4.05 1.34
CA PRO A 272 -12.54 -5.11 0.38
C PRO A 272 -13.65 -5.34 -0.66
N ILE A 273 -14.86 -4.82 -0.42
CA ILE A 273 -16.03 -5.00 -1.28
C ILE A 273 -16.42 -3.68 -1.97
N SER A 274 -17.25 -3.77 -2.99
CA SER A 274 -17.72 -2.58 -3.69
C SER A 274 -18.76 -1.79 -2.89
N TRP A 275 -18.70 -0.46 -3.00
CA TRP A 275 -19.81 0.42 -2.61
C TRP A 275 -21.01 0.21 -3.55
N GLY A 276 -22.21 0.44 -3.03
CA GLY A 276 -23.44 0.53 -3.85
C GLY A 276 -24.01 -0.77 -4.41
N ASN A 277 -23.64 -1.95 -3.89
CA ASN A 277 -24.15 -3.24 -4.40
C ASN A 277 -25.68 -3.34 -4.34
N ASN A 278 -26.31 -3.27 -5.51
CA ASN A 278 -27.72 -3.56 -5.77
C ASN A 278 -27.89 -5.05 -6.13
N GLU A 279 -27.78 -5.97 -5.17
CA GLU A 279 -28.42 -7.28 -5.36
C GLU A 279 -29.92 -7.13 -5.07
N SER A 280 -30.67 -6.85 -6.13
CA SER A 280 -32.13 -6.97 -6.30
C SER A 280 -32.97 -6.98 -5.03
N SER A 281 -33.56 -5.83 -4.69
CA SER A 281 -34.96 -5.82 -4.26
C SER A 281 -35.66 -4.63 -4.89
N SER A 282 -36.34 -4.93 -6.00
CA SER A 282 -37.51 -4.19 -6.43
C SER A 282 -38.42 -3.94 -5.23
N ASP A 283 -38.86 -2.69 -5.09
CA ASP A 283 -39.84 -2.22 -4.12
C ASP A 283 -39.45 -2.34 -2.65
N ILE A 284 -38.90 -1.25 -2.08
CA ILE A 284 -39.39 -0.69 -0.80
C ILE A 284 -39.09 0.82 -0.81
N LYS A 285 -40.13 1.62 -1.09
CA LYS A 285 -40.26 2.94 -0.48
C LYS A 285 -40.47 2.70 1.02
N SER A 286 -39.46 2.89 1.87
CA SER A 286 -39.72 3.03 3.30
C SER A 286 -39.04 4.26 3.88
N LYS A 287 -39.88 5.21 4.27
CA LYS A 287 -39.60 6.32 5.16
C LYS A 287 -39.32 5.79 6.57
N ASN A 288 -38.22 5.09 6.81
CA ASN A 288 -37.80 4.75 8.17
C ASN A 288 -36.38 5.28 8.40
N SER A 289 -36.36 6.48 8.99
CA SER A 289 -35.17 7.25 9.34
C SER A 289 -34.27 6.53 10.34
N PHE A 290 -32.97 6.74 10.18
CA PHE A 290 -31.81 6.69 11.08
C PHE A 290 -32.00 6.85 12.62
N LYS A 291 -33.21 7.11 13.13
CA LYS A 291 -33.52 7.35 14.55
C LYS A 291 -33.37 6.13 15.46
N ASP A 292 -33.56 4.92 14.95
CA ASP A 292 -33.72 3.74 15.81
C ASP A 292 -32.39 3.03 16.17
N LEU A 293 -31.28 3.43 15.55
CA LEU A 293 -29.94 2.86 15.83
C LEU A 293 -29.16 3.59 16.93
N LEU A 294 -29.68 4.72 17.45
CA LEU A 294 -28.95 5.59 18.40
C LEU A 294 -29.68 5.84 19.73
N ASN A 295 -30.84 5.23 19.95
CA ASN A 295 -31.51 5.23 21.26
C ASN A 295 -30.98 4.06 22.12
N ASP A 296 -29.77 4.20 22.63
CA ASP A 296 -29.41 3.56 23.90
C ASP A 296 -29.18 4.68 24.92
N GLY A 297 -30.06 4.70 25.92
CA GLY A 297 -30.36 5.86 26.72
C GLY A 297 -29.38 6.05 27.87
N ASP A 298 -28.70 7.21 27.89
CA ASP A 298 -28.19 7.78 29.13
C ASP A 298 -29.26 8.71 29.72
N LYS A 299 -30.12 8.14 30.56
CA LYS A 299 -30.82 8.89 31.61
C LYS A 299 -30.54 8.20 32.93
N ASN A 300 -29.65 8.84 33.71
CA ASN A 300 -29.48 8.56 35.13
C ASN A 300 -30.83 8.52 35.87
N SER A 301 -31.18 7.36 36.42
CA SER A 301 -31.87 7.23 37.71
C SER A 301 -31.79 5.79 38.22
N LEU A 302 -31.29 5.65 39.45
CA LEU A 302 -31.19 4.42 40.25
C LEU A 302 -32.51 3.64 40.37
N ALA A 303 -32.46 2.32 40.23
CA ALA A 303 -33.05 1.33 41.15
C ALA A 303 -32.67 -0.10 40.71
N ASP A 304 -32.35 -0.94 41.67
CA ASP A 304 -32.09 -2.38 41.55
C ASP A 304 -33.19 -3.14 40.78
N ILE A 305 -32.83 -4.24 40.08
CA ILE A 305 -33.41 -5.60 40.21
C ILE A 305 -32.74 -6.58 39.23
N ASP A 306 -32.58 -7.79 39.75
CA ASP A 306 -31.91 -9.04 39.37
C ASP A 306 -32.07 -9.64 37.96
N GLU A 307 -31.13 -10.54 37.65
CA GLU A 307 -31.13 -11.55 36.58
C GLU A 307 -32.38 -12.46 36.61
N GLU A 308 -33.02 -12.71 35.46
CA GLU A 308 -33.16 -14.04 34.83
C GLU A 308 -34.22 -14.06 33.69
N LEU A 309 -33.95 -14.95 32.72
CA LEU A 309 -34.90 -15.72 31.90
C LEU A 309 -35.51 -15.12 30.59
N ILE A 310 -35.19 -15.87 29.54
CA ILE A 310 -35.70 -15.93 28.16
C ILE A 310 -37.22 -16.17 28.14
N VAL A 311 -37.96 -15.53 27.22
CA VAL A 311 -38.88 -16.15 26.22
C VAL A 311 -39.68 -15.04 25.49
N GLY A 312 -39.44 -14.96 24.18
CA GLY A 312 -40.45 -14.71 23.14
C GLY A 312 -41.19 -13.36 23.10
N SER A 313 -40.77 -12.47 22.19
CA SER A 313 -41.74 -11.75 21.35
C SER A 313 -41.04 -11.13 20.13
N SER A 314 -41.56 -11.49 18.96
CA SER A 314 -41.21 -11.03 17.63
C SER A 314 -41.46 -9.53 17.42
N SER A 315 -40.43 -8.80 16.99
CA SER A 315 -40.58 -7.52 16.28
C SER A 315 -39.50 -7.41 15.20
N SER A 316 -39.94 -7.39 13.95
CA SER A 316 -39.14 -7.37 12.72
C SER A 316 -38.39 -6.04 12.54
N THR A 317 -37.07 -6.05 12.69
CA THR A 317 -36.16 -4.97 12.27
C THR A 317 -35.69 -5.20 10.84
N SER A 318 -36.10 -4.33 9.90
CA SER A 318 -35.65 -4.32 8.51
C SER A 318 -34.61 -3.20 8.29
N SER A 319 -33.35 -3.54 8.50
CA SER A 319 -32.18 -2.85 7.93
C SER A 319 -31.33 -3.96 7.32
N GLN A 320 -31.04 -3.89 6.02
CA GLN A 320 -30.31 -4.94 5.33
C GLN A 320 -28.85 -4.97 5.84
N LYS A 321 -28.61 -5.86 6.81
CA LYS A 321 -27.29 -6.28 7.29
C LYS A 321 -26.66 -7.14 6.21
N MET A 322 -25.42 -6.86 5.85
CA MET A 322 -24.70 -7.65 4.87
C MET A 322 -24.36 -9.01 5.50
N ALA A 323 -25.09 -10.05 5.11
CA ALA A 323 -24.69 -11.43 5.38
C ALA A 323 -23.59 -11.81 4.39
N LEU A 324 -22.40 -12.10 4.90
CA LEU A 324 -21.34 -12.79 4.15
C LEU A 324 -21.77 -14.22 3.84
N ASN A 325 -22.64 -14.39 2.84
CA ASN A 325 -22.93 -15.70 2.26
C ASN A 325 -22.10 -15.90 1.00
N SER A 326 -20.91 -16.48 1.18
CA SER A 326 -20.28 -17.45 0.27
C SER A 326 -18.81 -17.63 0.65
N ARG A 327 -18.55 -18.39 1.73
CA ARG A 327 -17.28 -19.10 1.87
C ARG A 327 -17.32 -20.26 0.90
N ASN A 328 -16.88 -20.03 -0.33
CA ASN A 328 -16.42 -21.04 -1.27
C ASN A 328 -15.68 -20.34 -2.42
N ASP A 329 -14.58 -19.67 -2.10
CA ASP A 329 -13.47 -19.57 -3.03
C ASP A 329 -12.18 -19.41 -2.24
N SER A 330 -11.13 -20.09 -2.65
CA SER A 330 -9.83 -20.15 -1.96
C SER A 330 -8.99 -18.87 -2.13
N SER A 331 -9.64 -17.71 -2.34
CA SER A 331 -8.97 -16.41 -2.39
C SER A 331 -8.87 -15.82 -0.99
N LYS A 332 -7.64 -15.55 -0.53
CA LYS A 332 -7.36 -14.84 0.72
C LYS A 332 -7.74 -13.37 0.56
N GLN A 333 -9.02 -13.04 0.56
CA GLN A 333 -9.46 -11.63 0.56
C GLN A 333 -9.33 -11.06 1.98
N ALA A 334 -8.72 -9.89 2.10
CA ALA A 334 -8.46 -9.25 3.38
C ALA A 334 -9.74 -8.71 4.02
N ASP A 335 -9.84 -8.80 5.35
CA ASP A 335 -10.92 -8.14 6.09
C ASP A 335 -10.78 -6.61 6.01
N SER A 336 -11.91 -5.90 6.13
CA SER A 336 -11.89 -4.44 6.21
C SER A 336 -11.18 -3.99 7.50
N PHE A 337 -10.45 -2.88 7.40
CA PHE A 337 -9.73 -2.30 8.53
C PHE A 337 -9.79 -0.78 8.48
N LEU A 338 -9.70 -0.15 9.64
CA LEU A 338 -9.46 1.28 9.78
C LEU A 338 -7.98 1.51 10.04
N PHE A 339 -7.48 2.72 9.77
CA PHE A 339 -6.12 3.08 10.10
C PHE A 339 -5.96 4.56 10.38
N SER A 340 -4.83 4.91 10.98
CA SER A 340 -4.40 6.29 11.17
C SER A 340 -2.90 6.43 10.98
N PHE A 341 -2.50 7.58 10.44
CA PHE A 341 -1.13 8.07 10.41
C PHE A 341 -1.05 9.35 11.24
N ASN A 342 -0.03 9.45 12.10
CA ASN A 342 0.25 10.60 12.96
C ASN A 342 -0.87 10.91 13.97
N MET A 343 -1.48 9.86 14.53
CA MET A 343 -2.53 10.02 15.55
C MET A 343 -1.98 10.78 16.76
N ASN A 344 -2.67 11.83 17.19
CA ASN A 344 -2.30 12.68 18.34
C ASN A 344 -0.94 13.41 18.23
N ASN A 345 -0.43 13.68 17.01
CA ASN A 345 0.91 14.28 16.77
C ASN A 345 2.11 13.45 17.30
N GLU A 346 1.86 12.23 17.71
CA GLU A 346 2.91 11.22 17.87
C GLU A 346 3.00 10.52 16.51
N ASN A 347 4.19 10.18 16.01
CA ASN A 347 4.39 9.47 14.74
C ASN A 347 3.87 8.01 14.78
N ASN A 348 2.65 7.82 15.29
CA ASN A 348 1.98 6.56 15.50
C ASN A 348 1.30 6.15 14.19
N ILE A 349 1.61 4.94 13.77
CA ILE A 349 1.01 4.27 12.61
C ILE A 349 0.24 3.07 13.18
N GLY A 350 -1.06 2.95 12.87
CA GLY A 350 -1.87 1.88 13.43
C GLY A 350 -2.92 1.35 12.46
N LYS A 351 -2.95 0.02 12.29
CA LYS A 351 -4.06 -0.74 11.70
C LYS A 351 -5.03 -1.10 12.82
N ILE A 352 -6.32 -0.87 12.59
CA ILE A 352 -7.41 -1.14 13.52
C ILE A 352 -8.32 -2.16 12.87
N SER A 353 -8.32 -3.38 13.41
CA SER A 353 -9.19 -4.47 12.94
C SER A 353 -10.64 -4.25 13.36
N SER A 354 -11.58 -4.90 12.67
CA SER A 354 -12.97 -4.94 13.12
C SER A 354 -13.21 -6.13 14.06
N PHE A 355 -14.02 -5.95 15.10
CA PHE A 355 -14.47 -7.06 15.96
C PHE A 355 -15.61 -7.87 15.31
N ASN A 356 -16.33 -7.25 14.36
CA ASN A 356 -17.48 -7.84 13.72
C ASN A 356 -17.47 -7.54 12.22
N VAL A 357 -17.04 -8.52 11.44
CA VAL A 357 -16.91 -8.42 9.97
C VAL A 357 -18.25 -8.02 9.32
N LEU A 358 -19.39 -8.46 9.88
CA LEU A 358 -20.74 -8.18 9.35
C LEU A 358 -21.14 -6.70 9.41
N ASN A 359 -20.52 -5.92 10.29
CA ASN A 359 -20.85 -4.52 10.54
C ASN A 359 -19.67 -3.59 10.26
N SER A 360 -18.71 -4.04 9.45
CA SER A 360 -17.43 -3.36 9.27
C SER A 360 -17.46 -2.27 8.19
N VAL A 361 -18.35 -2.40 7.20
CA VAL A 361 -18.60 -1.39 6.16
C VAL A 361 -20.10 -1.19 5.99
N HIS A 362 -20.55 0.06 5.84
CA HIS A 362 -21.96 0.41 5.70
C HIS A 362 -22.22 1.16 4.39
N ASN A 363 -23.15 0.67 3.56
CA ASN A 363 -23.59 1.36 2.35
C ASN A 363 -24.76 2.30 2.67
N CYS A 364 -24.46 3.57 2.91
CA CYS A 364 -25.47 4.63 3.09
C CYS A 364 -25.57 5.43 1.78
N HIS A 365 -26.75 5.52 1.17
CA HIS A 365 -26.99 6.29 -0.06
C HIS A 365 -27.07 7.81 0.18
N GLU A 366 -27.16 8.22 1.45
CA GLU A 366 -27.23 9.63 1.90
C GLU A 366 -25.90 10.08 2.56
N CYS A 367 -24.87 9.24 2.50
CA CYS A 367 -23.58 9.48 3.13
C CYS A 367 -22.46 9.17 2.14
N GLY A 368 -21.27 9.72 2.37
CA GLY A 368 -20.06 9.26 1.71
C GLY A 368 -19.56 7.92 2.30
N PRO A 369 -18.25 7.67 2.33
CA PRO A 369 -17.72 6.42 2.86
C PRO A 369 -18.07 6.23 4.35
N CYS A 370 -18.61 5.05 4.69
CA CYS A 370 -18.99 4.69 6.05
C CYS A 370 -18.38 3.34 6.46
N PHE A 371 -17.55 3.37 7.49
CA PHE A 371 -16.99 2.20 8.16
C PHE A 371 -17.62 2.04 9.53
N GLY A 372 -17.92 0.80 9.87
CA GLY A 372 -18.53 0.49 11.15
C GLY A 372 -19.97 0.99 11.27
N THR A 373 -20.60 0.68 12.39
CA THR A 373 -21.92 1.24 12.71
C THR A 373 -21.85 2.72 13.04
N THR A 374 -20.73 3.20 13.59
CA THR A 374 -20.48 4.62 13.86
C THR A 374 -19.01 5.01 13.82
N ASP A 375 -18.11 4.12 13.37
CA ASP A 375 -16.67 4.24 13.58
C ASP A 375 -16.01 5.30 12.70
N LEU A 376 -16.33 5.36 11.40
CA LEU A 376 -15.89 6.46 10.53
C LEU A 376 -16.89 6.71 9.43
N TRP A 377 -17.67 7.77 9.57
CA TRP A 377 -18.69 8.15 8.59
C TRP A 377 -18.37 9.53 8.02
N ILE A 378 -18.38 9.67 6.71
CA ILE A 378 -18.17 10.95 6.03
C ILE A 378 -19.52 11.46 5.52
N THR A 379 -19.97 12.61 6.03
CA THR A 379 -21.28 13.17 5.74
C THR A 379 -21.14 14.67 5.43
N PRO A 380 -21.07 15.07 4.15
CA PRO A 380 -20.88 16.47 3.78
C PRO A 380 -22.07 17.37 4.15
N ASP A 381 -23.27 16.81 4.36
CA ASP A 381 -24.41 17.53 4.93
C ASP A 381 -24.59 17.21 6.43
N ALA A 382 -24.55 18.26 7.25
CA ALA A 382 -24.82 18.20 8.68
C ALA A 382 -26.28 17.77 9.00
N ALA A 383 -27.18 17.68 8.01
CA ALA A 383 -28.56 17.24 8.21
C ALA A 383 -28.68 15.87 8.89
N HIS A 384 -27.78 14.92 8.61
CA HIS A 384 -27.72 13.62 9.29
C HIS A 384 -27.09 13.69 10.69
N LEU A 385 -26.38 14.78 11.01
CA LEU A 385 -25.75 15.07 12.30
C LEU A 385 -26.60 15.99 13.21
N LYS A 386 -27.73 16.53 12.72
CA LYS A 386 -28.56 17.53 13.42
C LYS A 386 -29.10 17.07 14.78
N ASN A 387 -29.18 15.77 15.04
CA ASN A 387 -29.59 15.26 16.35
C ASN A 387 -28.46 15.23 17.40
N HIS A 388 -27.22 15.56 17.02
CA HIS A 388 -26.03 15.44 17.87
C HIS A 388 -25.08 16.64 17.84
N ASN A 389 -25.40 17.69 17.08
CA ASN A 389 -24.61 18.92 17.05
C ASN A 389 -25.05 19.87 18.17
N VAL A 390 -24.14 20.16 19.11
CA VAL A 390 -24.24 21.32 20.02
C VAL A 390 -24.01 22.64 19.24
N PHE A 391 -23.60 22.57 17.98
CA PHE A 391 -23.25 23.73 17.15
C PHE A 391 -24.31 24.00 16.07
N HIS A 392 -24.96 25.15 16.18
CA HIS A 392 -26.04 25.64 15.31
C HIS A 392 -25.59 26.08 13.89
N GLN A 393 -24.50 25.54 13.33
CA GLN A 393 -24.05 25.84 11.98
C GLN A 393 -23.69 24.55 11.21
N PRO A 394 -24.05 24.41 9.92
CA PRO A 394 -23.64 23.27 9.12
C PRO A 394 -22.13 23.29 8.96
N LEU A 395 -21.45 22.32 9.58
CA LEU A 395 -20.02 22.14 9.40
C LEU A 395 -19.80 21.68 7.95
N LYS A 396 -19.20 22.53 7.11
CA LYS A 396 -18.67 22.06 5.82
C LYS A 396 -17.63 20.98 6.10
N ASN A 397 -17.65 19.91 5.30
CA ASN A 397 -16.68 18.80 5.38
C ASN A 397 -16.68 18.14 6.77
N SER A 398 -17.83 17.59 7.17
CA SER A 398 -17.99 16.88 8.44
C SER A 398 -17.95 15.36 8.31
N GLY A 399 -17.35 14.72 9.30
CA GLY A 399 -17.51 13.30 9.55
C GLY A 399 -18.01 13.03 10.96
N TYR A 400 -18.31 11.78 11.25
CA TYR A 400 -18.68 11.30 12.57
C TYR A 400 -17.76 10.14 12.98
N HIS A 401 -17.37 10.14 14.25
CA HIS A 401 -16.63 9.04 14.86
C HIS A 401 -17.23 8.70 16.22
N ARG A 402 -17.63 7.45 16.41
CA ARG A 402 -17.87 6.83 17.71
C ARG A 402 -17.45 5.37 17.58
N GLN A 403 -16.59 4.90 18.48
CA GLN A 403 -16.17 3.51 18.46
C GLN A 403 -17.38 2.58 18.62
N GLY A 404 -17.52 1.63 17.71
CA GLY A 404 -18.60 0.65 17.72
C GLY A 404 -18.15 -0.71 17.19
N SER A 405 -17.79 -0.79 15.91
CA SER A 405 -17.42 -2.03 15.23
C SER A 405 -15.91 -2.34 15.22
N TYR A 406 -15.06 -1.36 15.55
CA TYR A 406 -13.59 -1.46 15.45
C TYR A 406 -12.86 -1.43 16.81
N GLU A 407 -11.68 -2.04 16.87
CA GLU A 407 -10.92 -2.30 18.11
C GLU A 407 -10.53 -1.07 18.91
N ILE A 408 -10.29 0.05 18.21
CA ILE A 408 -9.66 1.23 18.79
C ILE A 408 -10.44 2.47 18.36
N LYS A 409 -10.50 3.46 19.26
CA LYS A 409 -11.01 4.80 18.96
C LYS A 409 -10.07 5.47 17.94
N LEU A 410 -10.57 5.81 16.76
CA LEU A 410 -9.86 6.67 15.81
C LEU A 410 -9.63 8.08 16.36
N ARG A 411 -10.43 8.56 17.33
CA ARG A 411 -10.27 9.87 17.98
C ARG A 411 -10.58 9.83 19.47
N ASN A 412 -9.88 10.65 20.25
CA ASN A 412 -10.06 10.73 21.71
C ASN A 412 -11.48 11.17 22.13
N LYS A 413 -12.15 12.01 21.33
CA LYS A 413 -13.51 12.48 21.59
C LYS A 413 -14.45 11.93 20.51
N PRO A 414 -15.50 11.17 20.88
CA PRO A 414 -16.53 10.77 19.93
C PRO A 414 -17.41 11.96 19.55
N GLY A 415 -18.00 11.91 18.36
CA GLY A 415 -18.90 12.93 17.84
C GLY A 415 -18.52 13.40 16.43
N ALA A 416 -19.14 14.51 16.03
CA ALA A 416 -18.84 15.15 14.76
C ALA A 416 -17.42 15.74 14.75
N PHE A 417 -16.74 15.62 13.62
CA PHE A 417 -15.46 16.26 13.39
C PHE A 417 -15.41 16.90 12.01
N GLN A 418 -14.52 17.89 11.86
CA GLN A 418 -14.24 18.50 10.57
C GLN A 418 -12.97 17.92 9.96
N PHE A 419 -12.98 17.78 8.64
CA PHE A 419 -11.82 17.41 7.84
C PHE A 419 -11.56 18.44 6.74
N LYS A 420 -10.35 18.45 6.20
CA LYS A 420 -9.95 19.35 5.11
C LYS A 420 -10.43 18.82 3.77
N ASP A 421 -10.10 17.56 3.50
CA ASP A 421 -10.36 16.87 2.24
C ASP A 421 -10.36 15.34 2.48
N TYR A 422 -10.95 14.57 1.57
CA TYR A 422 -10.79 13.11 1.52
C TYR A 422 -10.60 12.60 0.08
N GLU A 423 -9.84 11.53 -0.06
CA GLU A 423 -9.49 10.84 -1.30
C GLU A 423 -9.96 9.38 -1.22
N VAL A 424 -10.35 8.82 -2.36
CA VAL A 424 -10.78 7.43 -2.49
C VAL A 424 -10.00 6.77 -3.63
N PHE A 425 -9.29 5.69 -3.31
CA PHE A 425 -8.51 4.92 -4.26
C PHE A 425 -9.16 3.56 -4.49
N GLN A 426 -9.28 3.15 -5.75
CA GLN A 426 -9.51 1.76 -6.10
C GLN A 426 -8.23 0.96 -5.87
N VAL A 427 -8.36 -0.21 -5.26
CA VAL A 427 -7.26 -1.15 -5.04
C VAL A 427 -7.31 -2.20 -6.13
N ILE A 428 -6.27 -2.24 -6.97
CA ILE A 428 -6.15 -3.18 -8.09
C ILE A 428 -4.90 -4.01 -7.87
N HIS A 429 -5.02 -5.34 -7.82
CA HIS A 429 -3.86 -6.23 -7.74
C HIS A 429 -3.06 -6.15 -9.05
N VAL A 430 -1.73 -6.01 -8.96
CA VAL A 430 -0.82 -5.84 -10.12
C VAL A 430 0.03 -7.07 -10.35
#